data_AF-A0A7C2LB07-F1
#
_entry.id   AF-A0A7C2LB07-F1
#
_cell.length_a   1.000
_cell.length_b   1.000
_cell.length_c   1.000
_cell.angle_alpha   90.00
_cell.angle_beta   90.00
_cell.angle_gamma   90.00
#
_symmetry.space_group_name_H-M   'P 1'
#
loop_
_entity.id
_entity.type
_entity.pdbx_description
1 polymer ?
#
loop_
_entity_poly.entity_id
_entity_poly.type
_entity_poly.pdbx_seq_one_letter_code
_entity_poly.pdbx_strand_id
1 'polypeptide(L)'
;MGLASEFKLRIVFMIILMTAIVLAYLLSLDLTSSKKILVLIYDHGNIAVNTIRAKLGTITDNFIVRKDERSEMRLCQLLLNLNATLPVAILLKENEVLAVIIGVPSDNFWEQIMERINSSESAFLAFSVREELLPWRCVSCPPHGRLIEGVRGLSEKEVEGIRSIIGA
;
A
#
# COMPACT_ATOMS: atom_id res chain seq x y z
N MET A 1 -39.26 -22.90 -46.49
CA MET A 1 -38.46 -21.69 -46.13
C MET A 1 -38.15 -21.60 -44.62
N GLY A 2 -38.05 -22.71 -43.86
CA GLY A 2 -37.79 -22.67 -42.40
C GLY A 2 -36.36 -23.05 -41.97
N LEU A 3 -35.65 -23.87 -42.75
CA LEU A 3 -34.30 -24.36 -42.38
C LEU A 3 -33.22 -23.27 -42.40
N ALA A 4 -33.32 -22.30 -43.31
CA ALA A 4 -32.32 -21.24 -43.44
C ALA A 4 -32.39 -20.19 -42.32
N SER A 5 -33.57 -19.97 -41.72
CA SER A 5 -33.73 -19.03 -40.59
C SER A 5 -33.21 -19.62 -39.28
N GLU A 6 -33.46 -20.92 -39.04
CA GLU A 6 -32.93 -21.62 -37.87
C GLU A 6 -31.39 -21.72 -37.91
N PHE A 7 -30.81 -21.91 -39.09
CA PHE A 7 -29.36 -21.96 -39.25
C PHE A 7 -28.70 -20.60 -38.97
N LYS A 8 -29.30 -19.50 -39.45
CA LYS A 8 -28.84 -18.13 -39.14
C LYS A 8 -28.96 -17.84 -37.65
N LEU A 9 -30.06 -18.24 -37.01
CA LEU A 9 -30.27 -18.03 -35.58
C LEU A 9 -29.22 -18.77 -34.73
N ARG A 10 -28.86 -20.01 -35.11
CA ARG A 10 -27.79 -20.78 -34.46
C ARG A 10 -26.42 -20.13 -34.60
N ILE A 11 -26.10 -19.57 -35.76
CA ILE A 11 -24.85 -18.86 -36.00
C ILE A 11 -24.78 -17.59 -35.13
N VAL A 12 -25.85 -16.80 -35.09
CA VAL A 12 -25.91 -15.60 -34.24
C VAL A 12 -25.75 -15.96 -32.75
N PHE A 13 -26.40 -17.03 -32.30
CA PHE A 13 -26.28 -17.50 -30.92
C PHE A 13 -24.85 -17.95 -30.57
N MET A 14 -24.18 -18.68 -31.48
CA MET A 14 -22.77 -19.08 -31.34
C MET A 14 -21.84 -17.86 -31.25
N ILE A 15 -22.06 -16.83 -32.07
CA ILE A 15 -21.24 -15.61 -32.05
C ILE A 15 -21.40 -14.88 -30.72
N ILE A 16 -22.63 -14.71 -30.23
CA ILE A 16 -22.91 -14.06 -28.94
C ILE A 16 -22.28 -14.84 -27.78
N LEU A 17 -22.34 -16.18 -27.83
CA LEU A 17 -21.73 -17.01 -26.80
C LEU A 17 -20.20 -16.87 -26.80
N MET A 18 -19.58 -16.88 -27.99
CA MET A 18 -18.14 -16.72 -28.12
C MET A 18 -17.66 -15.33 -27.68
N THR A 19 -18.40 -14.26 -28.01
CA THR A 19 -18.06 -12.91 -27.53
C THR A 19 -18.22 -12.78 -26.02
N ALA A 20 -19.25 -13.39 -25.43
CA ALA A 20 -19.42 -13.42 -23.98
C ALA A 20 -18.29 -14.18 -23.26
N ILE A 21 -17.84 -15.31 -23.81
CA ILE A 21 -16.70 -16.07 -23.27
C ILE A 21 -15.41 -15.26 -23.37
N VAL A 22 -15.15 -14.61 -24.50
CA VAL A 22 -13.97 -13.77 -24.68
C VAL A 22 -14.00 -12.58 -23.71
N LEU A 23 -15.16 -11.94 -23.53
CA LEU A 23 -15.31 -10.84 -22.59
C LEU A 23 -15.08 -11.30 -21.13
N ALA A 24 -15.64 -12.44 -20.74
CA ALA A 24 -15.40 -13.03 -19.42
C ALA A 24 -13.92 -13.41 -19.21
N TYR A 25 -13.25 -13.89 -20.26
CA TYR A 25 -11.82 -14.21 -20.24
C TYR A 25 -10.95 -12.94 -20.13
N LEU A 26 -11.31 -11.87 -20.85
CA LEU A 26 -10.63 -10.58 -20.74
C LEU A 26 -10.82 -9.94 -19.36
N LEU A 27 -12.03 -9.98 -18.81
CA LEU A 27 -12.32 -9.51 -17.45
C LEU A 27 -11.55 -10.30 -16.39
N SER A 28 -11.41 -11.63 -16.56
CA SER A 28 -10.62 -12.46 -15.65
C SER A 28 -9.11 -12.26 -15.80
N LEU A 29 -8.62 -11.99 -17.02
CA LEU A 29 -7.23 -11.60 -17.25
C LEU A 29 -6.86 -10.30 -16.55
N ASP A 30 -7.73 -9.29 -16.62
CA ASP A 30 -7.55 -8.00 -15.95
C ASP A 30 -7.52 -8.16 -14.42
N LEU A 31 -8.37 -9.03 -13.88
CA LEU A 31 -8.34 -9.43 -12.46
C LEU A 31 -7.05 -10.17 -12.06
N THR A 32 -6.45 -10.97 -12.95
CA THR A 32 -5.17 -11.67 -12.68
C THR A 32 -3.93 -10.80 -12.91
N SER A 33 -4.04 -9.67 -13.62
CA SER A 33 -2.98 -8.67 -13.71
C SER A 33 -2.92 -7.80 -12.45
N SER A 34 -3.12 -8.40 -11.27
CA SER A 34 -2.84 -7.77 -10.00
C SER A 34 -1.33 -7.53 -9.94
N LYS A 35 -0.89 -6.34 -10.33
CA LYS A 35 0.49 -5.87 -10.17
C LYS A 35 0.94 -6.23 -8.75
N LYS A 36 1.93 -7.13 -8.64
CA LYS A 36 2.33 -7.72 -7.35
C LYS A 36 2.91 -6.64 -6.47
N ILE A 37 2.23 -6.35 -5.36
CA ILE A 37 2.74 -5.45 -4.32
C ILE A 37 3.69 -6.26 -3.43
N LEU A 38 4.89 -5.74 -3.17
CA LEU A 38 5.84 -6.26 -2.19
C LEU A 38 5.84 -5.33 -0.98
N VAL A 39 5.73 -5.89 0.22
CA VAL A 39 5.79 -5.12 1.47
C VAL A 39 7.10 -5.43 2.19
N LEU A 40 7.94 -4.41 2.35
CA LEU A 40 9.12 -4.46 3.22
C LEU A 40 8.75 -3.89 4.59
N ILE A 41 8.87 -4.68 5.65
CA ILE A 41 8.56 -4.27 7.02
C ILE A 41 9.87 -4.17 7.81
N TYR A 42 10.21 -2.97 8.26
CA TYR A 42 11.26 -2.71 9.25
C TYR A 42 10.60 -2.59 10.62
N ASP A 43 10.82 -3.59 11.47
CA ASP A 43 10.27 -3.62 12.82
C ASP A 43 11.22 -4.42 13.72
N HIS A 44 12.21 -3.72 14.29
CA HIS A 44 13.17 -4.34 15.19
C HIS A 44 12.49 -4.92 16.45
N GLY A 45 11.46 -4.24 16.96
CA GLY A 45 10.71 -4.64 18.16
C GLY A 45 9.66 -5.74 17.95
N ASN A 46 9.34 -6.06 16.68
CA ASN A 46 8.33 -7.03 16.28
C ASN A 46 6.92 -6.72 16.83
N ILE A 47 6.61 -5.43 16.96
CA ILE A 47 5.38 -4.92 17.60
C ILE A 47 4.22 -4.87 16.59
N ALA A 48 4.52 -4.54 15.33
CA ALA A 48 3.53 -4.18 14.33
C ALA A 48 3.37 -5.19 13.19
N VAL A 49 4.30 -6.16 13.04
CA VAL A 49 4.32 -7.12 11.93
C VAL A 49 2.96 -7.81 11.73
N ASN A 50 2.34 -8.32 12.79
CA ASN A 50 1.07 -9.03 12.70
C ASN A 50 -0.08 -8.11 12.25
N THR A 51 -0.14 -6.90 12.81
CA THR A 51 -1.14 -5.90 12.45
C THR A 51 -1.00 -5.47 10.98
N ILE A 52 0.22 -5.18 10.54
CA ILE A 52 0.51 -4.80 9.15
C ILE A 52 0.14 -5.94 8.18
N ARG A 53 0.50 -7.18 8.50
CA ARG A 53 0.14 -8.35 7.69
C ARG A 53 -1.37 -8.56 7.64
N ALA A 54 -2.08 -8.40 8.74
CA ALA A 54 -3.53 -8.55 8.77
C ALA A 54 -4.25 -7.51 7.89
N LYS A 55 -3.78 -6.26 7.92
CA LYS A 55 -4.38 -5.16 7.15
C LYS A 55 -4.02 -5.24 5.66
N LEU A 56 -2.74 -5.42 5.34
CA LEU A 56 -2.24 -5.46 3.96
C LEU A 56 -2.38 -6.83 3.29
N GLY A 57 -2.70 -7.90 4.03
CA GLY A 57 -2.95 -9.24 3.50
C GLY A 57 -4.12 -9.31 2.53
N THR A 58 -4.99 -8.30 2.55
CA THR A 58 -6.07 -8.15 1.57
C THR A 58 -5.59 -7.79 0.16
N ILE A 59 -4.37 -7.24 0.02
CA ILE A 59 -3.81 -6.78 -1.25
C ILE A 59 -2.53 -7.51 -1.67
N THR A 60 -1.85 -8.22 -0.76
CA THR A 60 -0.66 -9.01 -1.09
C THR A 60 -0.29 -10.00 0.01
N ASP A 61 0.31 -11.12 -0.39
CA ASP A 61 0.96 -12.10 0.49
C ASP A 61 2.50 -11.95 0.52
N ASN A 62 3.06 -11.02 -0.26
CA ASN A 62 4.51 -10.86 -0.40
C ASN A 62 5.07 -9.92 0.68
N PHE A 63 5.46 -10.48 1.82
CA PHE A 63 6.05 -9.73 2.93
C PHE A 63 7.51 -10.13 3.17
N ILE A 64 8.39 -9.13 3.30
CA ILE A 64 9.76 -9.31 3.77
C ILE A 64 9.92 -8.51 5.05
N VAL A 65 10.22 -9.19 6.15
CA VAL A 65 10.46 -8.55 7.45
C VAL A 65 11.97 -8.41 7.66
N ARG A 66 12.43 -7.19 7.94
CA ARG A 66 13.82 -6.85 8.21
C ARG A 66 13.93 -6.35 9.65
N LYS A 67 14.84 -6.96 10.42
CA LYS A 67 15.20 -6.51 11.77
C LYS A 67 16.45 -5.63 11.70
N ASP A 68 16.32 -4.49 11.02
CA ASP A 68 17.41 -3.54 10.81
C ASP A 68 17.04 -2.18 11.43
N GLU A 69 17.42 -2.03 12.69
CA GLU A 69 17.19 -0.82 13.49
C GLU A 69 17.82 0.43 12.84
N ARG A 70 18.97 0.28 12.17
CA ARG A 70 19.67 1.40 11.55
C ARG A 70 18.88 1.95 10.36
N SER A 71 18.37 1.06 9.51
CA SER A 71 17.53 1.46 8.38
C SER A 71 16.18 2.01 8.86
N GLU A 72 15.59 1.40 9.89
CA GLU A 72 14.35 1.88 10.53
C GLU A 72 14.50 3.34 11.03
N MET A 73 15.56 3.64 11.78
CA MET A 73 15.85 4.99 12.26
C MET A 73 16.14 5.97 11.11
N ARG A 74 16.90 5.55 10.09
CA ARG A 74 17.17 6.41 8.91
C ARG A 74 15.89 6.75 8.14
N LEU A 75 14.94 5.82 8.02
CA LEU A 75 13.65 6.06 7.38
C LEU A 75 12.81 7.05 8.19
N CYS A 76 12.76 6.90 9.52
CA CYS A 76 12.07 7.84 10.41
C CYS A 76 12.69 9.25 10.36
N GLN A 77 14.02 9.32 10.31
CA GLN A 77 14.73 10.60 10.18
C GLN A 77 14.47 11.25 8.81
N LEU A 78 14.53 10.49 7.72
CA LEU A 78 14.29 10.99 6.37
C LEU A 78 12.87 11.55 6.21
N LEU A 79 11.87 10.82 6.71
CA LEU A 79 10.47 11.07 6.37
C LEU A 79 9.73 11.92 7.40
N LEU A 80 10.18 11.91 8.65
CA LEU A 80 9.52 12.63 9.74
C LEU A 80 10.47 13.51 10.55
N ASN A 81 11.76 13.56 10.20
CA ASN A 81 12.80 14.24 10.98
C ASN A 81 12.82 13.77 12.44
N LEU A 82 12.63 12.46 12.64
CA LEU A 82 12.60 11.81 13.95
C LEU A 82 13.87 11.02 14.22
N ASN A 83 14.49 11.27 15.38
CA ASN A 83 15.60 10.46 15.91
C ASN A 83 15.05 9.35 16.83
N ALA A 84 14.12 8.55 16.31
CA ALA A 84 13.51 7.44 17.00
C ALA A 84 13.22 6.29 16.02
N THR A 85 13.08 5.09 16.55
CA THR A 85 12.68 3.90 15.80
C THR A 85 11.17 3.71 15.94
N LEU A 86 10.50 3.62 14.79
CA LEU A 86 9.09 3.29 14.67
C LEU A 86 8.96 2.23 13.59
N PRO A 87 8.02 1.27 13.71
CA PRO A 87 7.78 0.30 12.67
C PRO A 87 7.51 1.00 11.33
N VAL A 88 8.19 0.57 10.27
CA VAL A 88 8.03 1.12 8.92
C VAL A 88 7.63 0.01 7.96
N ALA A 89 6.51 0.18 7.26
CA ALA A 89 6.15 -0.65 6.11
C ALA A 89 6.33 0.15 4.82
N ILE A 90 7.06 -0.40 3.85
CA ILE A 90 7.25 0.17 2.53
C ILE A 90 6.58 -0.75 1.52
N LEU A 91 5.61 -0.22 0.79
CA LEU A 91 4.89 -0.92 -0.27
C LEU A 91 5.57 -0.57 -1.60
N LEU A 92 5.99 -1.60 -2.32
CA LEU A 92 6.59 -1.50 -3.64
C LEU A 92 5.66 -2.14 -4.65
N LYS A 93 5.39 -1.46 -5.76
CA LYS A 93 4.60 -1.97 -6.88
C LYS A 93 5.45 -1.85 -8.13
N GLU A 94 5.78 -2.98 -8.76
CA GLU A 94 6.69 -3.00 -9.92
C GLU A 94 8.05 -2.31 -9.65
N ASN A 95 8.60 -2.48 -8.44
CA ASN A 95 9.81 -1.82 -7.93
C ASN A 95 9.73 -0.30 -7.74
N GLU A 96 8.57 0.31 -7.94
CA GLU A 96 8.30 1.70 -7.60
C GLU A 96 7.75 1.80 -6.17
N VAL A 97 8.14 2.84 -5.44
CA VAL A 97 7.60 3.11 -4.09
C VAL A 97 6.15 3.56 -4.24
N LEU A 98 5.22 2.78 -3.71
CA LEU A 98 3.79 3.09 -3.71
C LEU A 98 3.38 3.85 -2.44
N ALA A 99 3.77 3.33 -1.28
CA ALA A 99 3.44 3.92 0.00
C ALA A 99 4.50 3.61 1.05
N VAL A 100 4.67 4.52 1.99
CA VAL A 100 5.38 4.26 3.24
C VAL A 100 4.42 4.49 4.40
N ILE A 101 4.39 3.57 5.33
CA ILE A 101 3.56 3.62 6.53
C ILE A 101 4.49 3.60 7.73
N ILE A 102 4.48 4.64 8.56
CA ILE A 102 5.30 4.74 9.76
C ILE A 102 4.43 4.71 11.01
N GLY A 103 4.79 3.86 11.97
CA GLY A 103 4.06 3.64 13.21
C GLY A 103 2.95 2.60 13.07
N VAL A 104 2.00 2.62 14.01
CA VAL A 104 0.86 1.68 14.03
C VAL A 104 -0.43 2.49 13.90
N PRO A 105 -0.98 2.61 12.67
CA PRO A 105 -2.24 3.30 12.43
C PRO A 105 -3.40 2.74 13.23
N SER A 106 -4.34 3.61 13.60
CA SER A 106 -5.65 3.25 14.12
C SER A 106 -6.48 2.53 13.05
N ASP A 107 -7.48 1.74 13.47
CA ASP A 107 -8.35 1.02 12.53
C ASP A 107 -9.05 1.94 11.52
N ASN A 108 -9.52 3.10 11.99
CA ASN A 108 -10.15 4.12 11.13
C ASN A 108 -9.16 4.74 10.15
N PHE A 109 -7.88 4.89 10.53
CA PHE A 109 -6.87 5.44 9.64
C PHE A 109 -6.38 4.43 8.60
N TRP A 110 -6.38 3.13 8.94
CA TRP A 110 -6.13 2.06 7.97
C TRP A 110 -7.08 2.11 6.78
N GLU A 111 -8.37 2.41 6.99
CA GLU A 111 -9.34 2.53 5.89
C GLU A 111 -8.92 3.62 4.89
N GLN A 112 -8.49 4.78 5.37
CA GLN A 112 -8.00 5.88 4.54
C GLN A 112 -6.71 5.52 3.79
N ILE A 113 -5.80 4.79 4.44
CA ILE A 113 -4.57 4.30 3.81
C ILE A 113 -4.92 3.35 2.66
N MET A 114 -5.85 2.40 2.89
CA MET A 114 -6.25 1.42 1.88
C MET A 114 -6.97 2.09 0.70
N GLU A 115 -7.87 3.04 0.97
CA GLU A 115 -8.51 3.84 -0.08
C GLU A 115 -7.47 4.55 -0.94
N ARG A 116 -6.43 5.11 -0.32
CA ARG A 116 -5.37 5.82 -1.03
C ARG A 116 -4.44 4.89 -1.81
N ILE A 117 -4.14 3.70 -1.31
CA ILE A 117 -3.41 2.66 -2.07
C ILE A 117 -4.16 2.32 -3.37
N ASN A 118 -5.48 2.28 -3.33
CA ASN A 118 -6.32 1.90 -4.46
C ASN A 118 -6.57 3.04 -5.46
N SER A 119 -6.53 4.29 -5.00
CA SER A 119 -6.93 5.47 -5.80
C SER A 119 -5.75 6.37 -6.22
N SER A 120 -4.60 6.30 -5.56
CA SER A 120 -3.53 7.26 -5.76
C SER A 120 -2.60 6.86 -6.91
N GLU A 121 -2.31 7.82 -7.78
CA GLU A 121 -1.31 7.71 -8.83
C GLU A 121 0.11 8.03 -8.34
N SER A 122 0.26 8.62 -7.14
CA SER A 122 1.54 9.09 -6.62
C SER A 122 1.91 8.45 -5.28
N ALA A 123 3.22 8.32 -5.06
CA ALA A 123 3.78 7.77 -3.84
C ALA A 123 3.42 8.64 -2.63
N PHE A 124 3.05 8.02 -1.51
CA PHE A 124 2.66 8.76 -0.32
C PHE A 124 3.22 8.18 0.98
N LEU A 125 3.30 9.04 1.99
CA LEU A 125 3.61 8.69 3.38
C LEU A 125 2.33 8.77 4.20
N ALA A 126 2.00 7.68 4.88
CA ALA A 126 1.08 7.67 6.01
C ALA A 126 1.88 7.51 7.31
N PHE A 127 1.57 8.31 8.32
CA PHE A 127 2.24 8.21 9.61
C PHE A 127 1.22 8.20 10.75
N SER A 128 1.53 7.45 11.80
CA SER A 128 0.78 7.40 13.05
C SER A 128 1.77 7.43 14.21
N VAL A 129 1.92 8.60 14.82
CA VAL A 129 3.03 8.89 15.75
C VAL A 129 2.51 9.60 16.98
N ARG A 130 3.05 9.27 18.16
CA ARG A 130 2.74 10.02 19.37
C ARG A 130 3.28 11.44 19.24
N GLU A 131 2.44 12.43 19.52
CA GLU A 131 2.75 13.86 19.36
C GLU A 131 4.07 14.26 20.04
N GLU A 132 4.38 13.65 21.18
CA GLU A 132 5.60 13.89 21.96
C GLU A 132 6.91 13.61 21.22
N LEU A 133 6.88 12.75 20.20
CA LEU A 133 8.03 12.42 19.36
C LEU A 133 8.26 13.48 18.28
N LEU A 134 7.22 14.19 17.83
CA LEU A 134 7.30 15.12 16.72
C LEU A 134 8.09 16.38 17.08
N PRO A 135 8.96 16.90 16.18
CA PRO A 135 9.81 18.05 16.46
C PRO A 135 9.02 19.36 16.64
N TRP A 136 7.80 19.42 16.12
CA TRP A 136 6.89 20.57 16.22
C TRP A 136 5.81 20.42 17.30
N ARG A 137 6.03 19.54 18.29
CA ARG A 137 5.07 19.33 19.39
C ARG A 137 4.73 20.63 20.11
N CYS A 138 3.44 20.86 20.39
CA CYS A 138 3.01 21.97 21.23
C CYS A 138 3.16 21.59 22.71
N VAL A 139 4.20 22.11 23.37
CA VAL A 139 4.47 21.82 24.79
C VAL A 139 3.37 22.34 25.73
N SER A 140 2.59 23.32 25.29
CA SER A 140 1.53 23.95 26.08
C SER A 140 0.12 23.48 25.74
N CYS A 141 -0.04 22.51 24.84
CA CYS A 141 -1.33 22.01 24.38
C CYS A 141 -1.65 20.66 25.03
N PRO A 142 -2.38 20.63 26.15
CA PRO A 142 -2.95 19.37 26.64
C PRO A 142 -4.10 18.89 25.73
N PRO A 143 -4.34 17.57 25.62
CA PRO A 143 -3.64 16.49 26.32
C PRO A 143 -2.35 16.04 25.61
N HIS A 144 -1.30 15.81 26.39
CA HIS A 144 -0.05 15.20 25.91
C HIS A 144 -0.24 13.70 25.62
N GLY A 145 0.58 13.17 24.71
CA GLY A 145 0.53 11.74 24.33
C GLY A 145 -0.56 11.42 23.29
N ARG A 146 -1.15 12.45 22.65
CA ARG A 146 -2.10 12.28 21.55
C ARG A 146 -1.42 11.55 20.38
N LEU A 147 -2.14 10.61 19.78
CA LEU A 147 -1.74 10.01 18.52
C LEU A 147 -2.06 10.98 17.37
N ILE A 148 -1.05 11.31 16.57
CA ILE A 148 -1.19 12.15 15.39
C ILE A 148 -1.08 11.27 14.16
N GLU A 149 -2.11 11.33 13.33
CA GLU A 149 -2.22 10.55 12.10
C GLU A 149 -2.33 11.50 10.90
N GLY A 150 -1.64 11.19 9.82
CA GLY A 150 -1.65 12.06 8.64
C GLY A 150 -1.10 11.39 7.39
N VAL A 151 -1.55 11.89 6.24
CA VAL A 151 -1.08 11.46 4.92
C VAL A 151 -0.53 12.64 4.15
N ARG A 152 0.60 12.45 3.48
CA ARG A 152 1.16 13.41 2.52
C ARG A 152 1.81 12.71 1.34
N GLY A 153 1.93 13.41 0.22
CA GLY A 153 2.73 12.92 -0.91
C GLY A 153 4.22 12.84 -0.55
N LEU A 154 4.92 11.89 -1.16
CA LEU A 154 6.37 11.80 -1.13
C LEU A 154 6.94 12.63 -2.28
N SER A 155 7.98 13.40 -1.99
CA SER A 155 8.79 14.07 -3.01
C SER A 155 9.76 13.09 -3.67
N GLU A 156 10.25 13.40 -4.87
CA GLU A 156 11.24 12.58 -5.57
C GLU A 156 12.50 12.33 -4.73
N LYS A 157 12.99 13.36 -4.03
CA LYS A 157 14.15 13.25 -3.11
C LYS A 157 13.92 12.23 -1.99
N GLU A 158 12.69 12.17 -1.47
CA GLU A 158 12.35 11.19 -0.44
C GLU A 158 12.26 9.79 -1.03
N VAL A 159 11.67 9.63 -2.21
CA VAL A 159 11.61 8.34 -2.93
C VAL A 159 13.03 7.82 -3.22
N GLU A 160 13.93 8.66 -3.73
CA GLU A 160 15.34 8.33 -3.93
C GLU A 160 16.04 7.96 -2.62
N GLY A 161 15.80 8.72 -1.55
CA GLY A 161 16.34 8.42 -0.23
C GLY A 161 15.87 7.07 0.31
N ILE A 162 14.59 6.73 0.12
CA ILE A 162 14.02 5.43 0.48
C ILE A 162 14.71 4.31 -0.31
N ARG A 163 14.82 4.45 -1.64
CA ARG A 163 15.51 3.48 -2.52
C ARG A 163 16.94 3.19 -2.08
N SER A 164 17.69 4.25 -1.78
CA SER A 164 19.05 4.16 -1.26
C SER A 164 19.13 3.38 0.06
N ILE A 165 18.14 3.52 0.94
CA ILE A 165 18.10 2.80 2.22
C ILE A 165 17.73 1.33 2.03
N ILE A 166 16.73 1.02 1.19
CA ILE A 166 16.24 -0.35 1.03
C ILE A 166 17.13 -1.22 0.13
N GLY A 167 18.04 -0.61 -0.63
CA GLY A 167 18.96 -1.27 -1.56
C GLY A 167 18.30 -1.67 -2.87
N ALA A 168 17.36 -0.84 -3.37
CA ALA A 168 16.62 -1.04 -4.62
C ALA A 168 16.94 0.07 -5.62
#